data_AF-A0A7C7NKQ8-F1
#
_entry.id   AF-A0A7C7NKQ8-F1
#
_cell.length_a   1.000
_cell.length_b   1.000
_cell.length_c   1.000
_cell.angle_alpha   90.00
_cell.angle_beta   90.00
_cell.angle_gamma   90.00
#
_symmetry.space_group_name_H-M   'P 1'
#
loop_
_entity.id
_entity.type
_entity.pdbx_description
1 polymer ?
#
loop_
_entity_poly.entity_id
_entity_poly.type
_entity_poly.pdbx_seq_one_letter_code
_entity_poly.pdbx_strand_id
1 'polypeptide(L)'
;FMASVFDLERFKWMESLGVSRHKVASRVVQDQELCEHILATGLETFISLGFWDGPGVPYQCSNARYLYCVPTYPCPYEDICLPQEFTDSIYEGFSDHTIGIEAALVAVGRGARIIEKHFTLNKGLSGPDHICSATPDELVELVRLARLMEKFD
;
A
#
# COMPACT_ATOMS: atom_id res chain seq x y z
N PHE A 1 -12.98 5.19 -5.52
CA PHE A 1 -11.81 5.37 -6.40
C PHE A 1 -10.80 6.24 -5.67
N MET A 2 -9.49 6.02 -5.86
CA MET A 2 -8.40 6.80 -5.27
C MET A 2 -7.18 6.76 -6.18
N ALA A 3 -6.23 7.67 -6.00
CA ALA A 3 -4.96 7.68 -6.72
C ALA A 3 -3.84 8.22 -5.83
N SER A 4 -2.60 7.90 -6.19
CA SER A 4 -1.41 8.58 -5.67
C SER A 4 -1.14 9.82 -6.50
N VAL A 5 -1.04 10.97 -5.85
CA VAL A 5 -0.62 12.24 -6.46
C VAL A 5 0.82 12.55 -6.06
N PHE A 6 1.53 13.28 -6.91
CA PHE A 6 2.97 13.53 -6.75
C PHE A 6 3.33 15.02 -6.73
N ASP A 7 2.33 15.89 -6.76
CA ASP A 7 2.47 17.33 -6.68
C ASP A 7 1.12 17.97 -6.29
N LEU A 8 1.14 19.25 -5.89
CA LEU A 8 -0.05 20.00 -5.46
C LEU A 8 -1.04 20.26 -6.60
N GLU A 9 -0.60 20.32 -7.86
CA GLU A 9 -1.49 20.52 -9.00
C GLU A 9 -2.38 19.29 -9.19
N ARG A 10 -1.78 18.10 -9.18
CA ARG A 10 -2.48 16.81 -9.27
C ARG A 10 -3.34 16.55 -8.05
N PHE A 11 -2.91 16.97 -6.86
CA PHE A 11 -3.76 16.95 -5.67
C PHE A 11 -5.05 17.75 -5.87
N LYS A 12 -4.95 19.04 -6.27
CA LYS A 12 -6.14 19.88 -6.54
C LYS A 12 -7.04 19.30 -7.62
N TRP A 13 -6.44 18.73 -8.66
CA TRP A 13 -7.21 18.04 -9.70
C TRP A 13 -7.96 16.83 -9.14
N MET A 14 -7.30 15.97 -8.34
CA MET A 14 -7.93 14.83 -7.69
C MET A 14 -9.09 15.25 -6.76
N GLU A 15 -8.93 16.34 -6.00
CA GLU A 15 -10.00 16.89 -5.16
C GLU A 15 -11.22 17.33 -5.98
N SER A 16 -11.01 17.92 -7.15
CA SER A 16 -12.10 18.31 -8.04
C SER A 16 -12.93 17.13 -8.57
N LEU A 17 -12.40 15.90 -8.48
CA LEU A 17 -13.09 14.65 -8.84
C LEU A 17 -13.92 14.07 -7.69
N GLY A 18 -13.84 14.63 -6.48
CA GLY A 18 -14.61 14.18 -5.32
C GLY A 18 -14.21 12.78 -4.84
N VAL A 19 -12.91 12.50 -4.74
CA VAL A 19 -12.42 11.23 -4.18
C VAL A 19 -12.82 11.08 -2.72
N SER A 20 -12.98 9.84 -2.27
CA SER A 20 -13.41 9.53 -0.90
C SER A 20 -12.26 9.14 0.04
N ARG A 21 -11.04 9.03 -0.50
CA ARG A 21 -9.83 8.56 0.18
C ARG A 21 -8.59 8.83 -0.67
N HIS A 22 -7.43 8.85 -0.03
CA HIS A 22 -6.14 9.13 -0.66
C HIS A 22 -5.14 7.99 -0.52
N LYS A 23 -4.18 7.99 -1.43
CA LYS A 23 -2.96 7.20 -1.32
C LYS A 23 -1.75 8.13 -1.39
N VAL A 24 -0.85 8.02 -0.42
CA VAL A 24 0.49 8.60 -0.46
C VAL A 24 1.45 7.47 -0.84
N ALA A 25 2.09 7.60 -2.01
CA ALA A 25 3.13 6.67 -2.44
C ALA A 25 4.36 6.82 -1.54
N SER A 26 5.16 5.76 -1.38
CA SER A 26 6.33 5.79 -0.51
C SER A 26 7.29 6.92 -0.84
N ARG A 27 7.52 7.21 -2.13
CA ARG A 27 8.40 8.30 -2.58
C ARG A 27 7.89 9.71 -2.26
N VAL A 28 6.63 9.84 -1.85
CA VAL A 28 5.98 11.12 -1.50
C VAL A 28 5.97 11.34 0.01
N VAL A 29 6.22 10.30 0.83
CA VAL A 29 6.10 10.39 2.30
C VAL A 29 7.03 11.43 2.95
N GLN A 30 8.09 11.84 2.25
CA GLN A 30 9.01 12.88 2.72
C GLN A 30 8.63 14.29 2.23
N ASP A 31 7.68 14.41 1.30
CA ASP A 31 7.11 15.68 0.86
C ASP A 31 6.07 16.15 1.90
N GLN A 32 6.56 16.86 2.90
CA GLN A 32 5.75 17.33 4.01
C GLN A 32 4.62 18.25 3.57
N GLU A 33 4.87 19.18 2.64
CA GLU A 33 3.85 20.13 2.17
C GLU A 33 2.69 19.39 1.50
N LEU A 34 2.99 18.46 0.59
CA LEU A 34 1.94 17.70 -0.10
C LEU A 34 1.18 16.77 0.88
N CYS A 35 1.88 16.09 1.78
CA CYS A 35 1.25 15.20 2.75
C CYS A 35 0.34 15.96 3.73
N GLU A 36 0.74 17.15 4.19
CA GLU A 36 -0.09 18.00 5.05
C GLU A 36 -1.37 18.44 4.34
N HIS A 37 -1.29 18.83 3.07
CA HIS A 37 -2.48 19.16 2.27
C HIS A 37 -3.43 17.96 2.11
N ILE A 38 -2.88 16.78 1.81
CA ILE A 38 -3.67 15.55 1.67
C ILE A 38 -4.35 15.18 2.99
N LEU A 39 -3.62 15.21 4.11
CA LEU A 39 -4.14 14.84 5.42
C LEU A 39 -5.17 15.85 5.95
N ALA A 40 -5.02 17.14 5.63
CA ALA A 40 -5.94 18.21 6.01
C ALA A 40 -7.35 18.06 5.42
N THR A 41 -7.53 17.24 4.37
CA THR A 41 -8.86 16.89 3.83
C THR A 41 -9.71 16.13 4.86
N GLY A 42 -9.07 15.48 5.85
CA GLY A 42 -9.73 14.60 6.82
C GLY A 42 -10.18 13.26 6.22
N LEU A 43 -9.94 13.00 4.93
CA LEU A 43 -10.27 11.74 4.28
C LEU A 43 -9.28 10.63 4.67
N GLU A 44 -9.75 9.39 4.71
CA GLU A 44 -8.88 8.24 4.97
C GLU A 44 -7.73 8.21 3.96
N THR A 45 -6.51 8.10 4.47
CA THR A 45 -5.28 8.25 3.69
C THR A 45 -4.35 7.09 3.96
N PHE A 46 -4.09 6.28 2.93
CA PHE A 46 -3.14 5.16 3.01
C PHE A 46 -1.73 5.65 2.66
N ILE A 47 -0.75 5.41 3.52
CA ILE A 47 0.62 5.93 3.38
C ILE A 47 1.60 4.76 3.39
N SER A 48 2.32 4.53 2.29
CA SER A 48 3.38 3.52 2.26
C SER A 48 4.67 4.11 2.82
N LEU A 49 5.36 3.38 3.71
CA LEU A 49 6.56 3.89 4.40
C LEU A 49 7.89 3.42 3.79
N GLY A 50 7.91 2.99 2.53
CA GLY A 50 9.12 2.40 1.91
C GLY A 50 10.34 3.33 1.79
N PHE A 51 10.16 4.65 1.92
CA PHE A 51 11.26 5.65 1.96
C PHE A 51 11.27 6.44 3.28
N TRP A 52 10.59 5.94 4.32
CA TRP A 52 10.60 6.55 5.64
C TRP A 52 11.58 5.80 6.56
N ASP A 53 12.58 6.50 7.07
CA ASP A 53 13.63 5.99 7.95
C ASP A 53 13.55 6.53 9.38
N GLY A 54 12.59 7.44 9.63
CA GLY A 54 12.36 8.04 10.94
C GLY A 54 11.74 7.07 11.96
N PRO A 55 11.90 7.34 13.26
CA PRO A 55 11.26 6.53 14.30
C PRO A 55 9.74 6.71 14.28
N GLY A 56 9.00 5.60 14.32
CA GLY A 56 7.54 5.61 14.38
C GLY A 56 6.89 6.12 13.08
N VAL A 57 5.74 6.77 13.22
CA VAL A 57 4.95 7.26 12.08
C VAL A 57 5.30 8.72 11.72
N PRO A 58 5.33 9.09 10.42
CA PRO A 58 5.68 10.44 9.99
C PRO A 58 4.63 11.49 10.37
N TYR A 59 3.34 11.12 10.42
CA TYR A 59 2.23 12.05 10.67
C TYR A 59 1.29 11.53 11.76
N GLN A 60 1.08 12.30 12.82
CA GLN A 60 0.15 11.94 13.89
C GLN A 60 -1.28 12.40 13.53
N CYS A 61 -1.89 11.74 12.55
CA CYS A 61 -3.23 12.04 12.06
C CYS A 61 -4.13 10.81 12.13
N SER A 62 -5.34 10.94 12.66
CA SER A 62 -6.27 9.82 12.88
C SER A 62 -6.82 9.20 11.58
N ASN A 63 -6.77 9.95 10.48
CA ASN A 63 -7.15 9.50 9.14
C ASN A 63 -5.99 8.86 8.36
N ALA A 64 -4.77 8.80 8.91
CA ALA A 64 -3.66 8.09 8.28
C ALA A 64 -3.71 6.58 8.59
N ARG A 65 -3.40 5.77 7.57
CA ARG A 65 -3.26 4.31 7.63
C ARG A 65 -1.91 3.92 7.06
N TYR A 66 -1.05 3.32 7.85
CA TYR A 66 0.34 3.08 7.45
C TYR A 66 0.56 1.69 6.87
N LEU A 67 1.25 1.62 5.72
CA LEU A 67 1.54 0.38 5.02
C LEU A 67 3.05 0.11 5.02
N TYR A 68 3.42 -1.09 5.44
CA TYR A 68 4.75 -1.63 5.22
C TYR A 68 4.97 -1.78 3.70
N CYS A 69 6.18 -1.52 3.22
CA CYS A 69 6.48 -1.50 1.79
C CYS A 69 7.99 -1.57 1.59
N VAL A 70 8.44 -2.33 0.59
CA VAL A 70 9.81 -2.26 0.07
C VAL A 70 9.74 -1.70 -1.36
N PRO A 71 10.34 -0.55 -1.68
CA PRO A 71 10.16 0.13 -2.96
C PRO A 71 11.03 -0.45 -4.10
N THR A 72 11.03 -1.78 -4.25
CA THR A 72 11.76 -2.54 -5.29
C THR A 72 10.77 -3.31 -6.15
N TYR A 73 10.94 -3.30 -7.48
CA TYR A 73 9.96 -3.82 -8.45
C TYR A 73 10.65 -4.74 -9.49
N PRO A 74 10.56 -6.07 -9.37
CA PRO A 74 9.94 -6.83 -8.27
C PRO A 74 10.79 -6.80 -6.99
N CYS A 75 10.13 -6.86 -5.84
CA CYS A 75 10.79 -7.04 -4.55
C CYS A 75 11.17 -8.52 -4.37
N PRO A 76 12.45 -8.85 -4.14
CA PRO A 76 12.85 -10.19 -3.70
C PRO A 76 12.23 -10.54 -2.35
N TYR A 77 12.02 -11.83 -2.08
CA TYR A 77 11.43 -12.29 -0.82
C TYR A 77 12.38 -12.08 0.37
N GLU A 78 13.68 -12.20 0.12
CA GLU A 78 14.76 -12.01 1.08
C GLU A 78 14.88 -10.57 1.61
N ASP A 79 14.36 -9.58 0.87
CA ASP A 79 14.36 -8.17 1.27
C ASP A 79 13.15 -7.82 2.16
N ILE A 80 12.20 -8.75 2.33
CA ILE A 80 10.99 -8.53 3.11
C ILE A 80 11.21 -8.80 4.59
N CYS A 81 10.94 -7.77 5.38
CA CYS A 81 10.96 -7.79 6.84
C CYS A 81 9.57 -7.43 7.39
N LEU A 82 8.54 -8.21 7.04
CA LEU A 82 7.19 -8.02 7.59
C LEU A 82 7.22 -8.07 9.13
N PRO A 83 6.38 -7.27 9.82
CA PRO A 83 6.11 -7.46 11.24
C PRO A 83 5.77 -8.92 11.58
N GLN A 84 6.09 -9.36 12.80
CA GLN A 84 5.64 -10.67 13.29
C GLN A 84 4.13 -10.66 13.48
N GLU A 85 3.60 -9.60 14.10
CA GLU A 85 2.18 -9.31 14.23
C GLU A 85 1.95 -7.86 13.80
N PHE A 86 1.03 -7.65 12.86
CA PHE A 86 0.69 -6.30 12.39
C PHE A 86 -0.03 -5.50 13.49
N THR A 87 -0.80 -6.16 14.36
CA THR A 87 -1.54 -5.52 15.46
C THR A 87 -0.64 -4.84 16.49
N ASP A 88 0.59 -5.32 16.66
CA ASP A 88 1.58 -4.78 17.59
C ASP A 88 2.58 -3.84 16.89
N SER A 89 2.36 -3.56 15.61
CA SER A 89 3.23 -2.73 14.79
C SER A 89 2.61 -1.36 14.49
N ILE A 90 3.41 -0.44 13.94
CA ILE A 90 2.89 0.83 13.40
C ILE A 90 2.12 0.66 12.08
N TYR A 91 2.23 -0.51 11.46
CA TYR A 91 1.66 -0.80 10.15
C TYR A 91 0.29 -1.45 10.32
N GLU A 92 -0.68 -0.95 9.56
CA GLU A 92 -2.02 -1.54 9.47
C GLU A 92 -2.14 -2.49 8.26
N GLY A 93 -1.14 -2.50 7.39
CA GLY A 93 -1.16 -3.31 6.19
C GLY A 93 0.13 -3.35 5.40
N PHE A 94 0.08 -3.99 4.23
CA PHE A 94 1.22 -4.25 3.36
C PHE A 94 0.94 -3.80 1.92
N SER A 95 1.86 -3.01 1.38
CA SER A 95 1.96 -2.62 -0.03
C SER A 95 3.00 -3.51 -0.70
N ASP A 96 2.54 -4.51 -1.45
CA ASP A 96 3.32 -5.65 -1.92
C ASP A 96 3.81 -5.47 -3.36
N HIS A 97 5.12 -5.66 -3.55
CA HIS A 97 5.80 -5.61 -4.86
C HIS A 97 6.50 -6.92 -5.22
N THR A 98 6.24 -8.00 -4.49
CA THR A 98 6.75 -9.34 -4.84
C THR A 98 6.09 -9.92 -6.08
N ILE A 99 6.69 -10.93 -6.68
CA ILE A 99 6.03 -11.78 -7.68
C ILE A 99 5.15 -12.80 -6.95
N GLY A 100 3.88 -12.89 -7.36
CA GLY A 100 2.91 -13.82 -6.77
C GLY A 100 2.03 -13.13 -5.72
N ILE A 101 1.41 -13.91 -4.84
CA ILE A 101 0.47 -13.42 -3.80
C ILE A 101 0.86 -13.91 -2.39
N GLU A 102 1.94 -14.68 -2.28
CA GLU A 102 2.35 -15.41 -1.09
C GLU A 102 2.75 -14.44 0.03
N ALA A 103 3.53 -13.40 -0.27
CA ALA A 103 3.90 -12.39 0.72
C ALA A 103 2.68 -11.64 1.27
N ALA A 104 1.73 -11.30 0.41
CA ALA A 104 0.46 -10.69 0.80
C ALA A 104 -0.35 -11.59 1.74
N LEU A 105 -0.45 -12.89 1.42
CA LEU A 105 -1.14 -13.86 2.29
C LEU A 105 -0.43 -14.05 3.63
N VAL A 106 0.92 -14.10 3.64
CA VAL A 106 1.69 -14.11 4.90
C VAL A 106 1.39 -12.87 5.74
N ALA A 107 1.30 -11.69 5.13
CA ALA A 107 0.93 -10.47 5.85
C ALA A 107 -0.49 -10.56 6.43
N VAL A 108 -1.47 -11.06 5.67
CA VAL A 108 -2.85 -11.29 6.18
C VAL A 108 -2.82 -12.25 7.38
N GLY A 109 -2.10 -13.36 7.28
CA GLY A 109 -1.97 -14.34 8.37
C GLY A 109 -1.23 -13.83 9.62
N ARG A 110 -0.59 -12.66 9.52
CA ARG A 110 0.02 -11.94 10.64
C ARG A 110 -0.82 -10.73 11.08
N GLY A 111 -2.10 -10.67 10.68
CA GLY A 111 -3.05 -9.64 11.09
C GLY A 111 -3.06 -8.36 10.25
N ALA A 112 -2.44 -8.33 9.06
CA ALA A 112 -2.55 -7.17 8.17
C ALA A 112 -4.00 -6.96 7.74
N ARG A 113 -4.53 -5.73 7.90
CA ARG A 113 -5.91 -5.37 7.57
C ARG A 113 -6.07 -4.76 6.19
N ILE A 114 -4.96 -4.27 5.62
CA ILE A 114 -4.92 -3.63 4.31
C ILE A 114 -3.86 -4.33 3.47
N ILE A 115 -4.24 -4.78 2.27
CA ILE A 115 -3.31 -5.30 1.27
C ILE A 115 -3.43 -4.44 0.01
N GLU A 116 -2.32 -3.88 -0.44
CA GLU A 116 -2.19 -3.22 -1.73
C GLU A 116 -1.28 -4.06 -2.63
N LYS A 117 -1.74 -4.35 -3.84
CA LYS A 117 -1.01 -5.13 -4.85
C LYS A 117 -1.22 -4.49 -6.21
N HIS A 118 -0.15 -4.36 -6.99
CA HIS A 118 -0.27 -3.93 -8.38
C HIS A 118 -1.12 -4.93 -9.17
N PHE A 119 -1.81 -4.47 -10.20
CA PHE A 119 -2.71 -5.28 -11.01
C PHE A 119 -2.42 -5.09 -12.50
N THR A 120 -2.46 -6.17 -13.26
CA THR A 120 -2.29 -6.16 -14.72
C THR A 120 -3.22 -7.15 -15.39
N LEU A 121 -3.63 -6.86 -16.62
CA LEU A 121 -4.31 -7.83 -17.49
C LEU A 121 -3.32 -8.78 -18.16
N ASN A 122 -2.03 -8.41 -18.23
CA ASN A 122 -0.99 -9.19 -18.88
C ASN A 122 0.39 -8.83 -18.30
N LYS A 123 1.12 -9.82 -17.77
CA LYS A 123 2.47 -9.62 -17.20
C LYS A 123 3.56 -9.42 -18.25
N GLY A 124 3.30 -9.77 -19.50
CA GLY A 124 4.23 -9.61 -20.63
C GLY A 124 4.24 -8.21 -21.24
N LEU A 125 3.46 -7.26 -20.71
CA LEU A 125 3.48 -5.87 -21.14
C LEU A 125 4.77 -5.18 -20.67
N SER A 126 5.20 -4.15 -21.41
CA SER A 126 6.38 -3.37 -21.08
C SER A 126 6.19 -2.55 -19.81
N GLY A 127 7.14 -2.62 -18.89
CA GLY A 127 7.15 -1.82 -17.66
C GLY A 127 7.53 -2.67 -16.46
N PRO A 128 8.25 -2.11 -15.49
CA PRO A 128 8.76 -2.88 -14.34
C PRO A 128 7.62 -3.47 -13.49
N ASP A 129 6.49 -2.76 -13.42
CA ASP A 129 5.38 -3.11 -12.53
C ASP A 129 4.57 -4.32 -13.01
N HIS A 130 4.54 -4.60 -14.32
CA HIS A 130 3.70 -5.67 -14.87
C HIS A 130 4.15 -7.07 -14.41
N ILE A 131 5.44 -7.26 -14.19
CA ILE A 131 6.02 -8.55 -13.79
C ILE A 131 5.61 -8.91 -12.35
N CYS A 132 5.59 -7.93 -11.44
CA CYS A 132 5.17 -8.13 -10.04
C CYS A 132 3.66 -7.94 -9.80
N SER A 133 2.92 -7.43 -10.79
CA SER A 133 1.47 -7.26 -10.70
C SER A 133 0.74 -8.59 -10.61
N ALA A 134 -0.37 -8.61 -9.88
CA ALA A 134 -1.34 -9.69 -9.92
C ALA A 134 -2.16 -9.65 -11.22
N THR A 135 -2.42 -10.82 -11.81
CA THR A 135 -3.43 -11.00 -12.87
C THR A 135 -4.85 -11.01 -12.28
N PRO A 136 -5.92 -11.00 -13.10
CA PRO A 136 -7.28 -11.23 -12.61
C PRO A 136 -7.43 -12.49 -11.76
N ASP A 137 -6.87 -13.60 -12.22
CA ASP A 137 -6.98 -14.89 -11.52
C ASP A 137 -6.21 -14.88 -10.19
N GLU A 138 -4.99 -14.32 -10.19
CA GLU A 138 -4.18 -14.18 -8.97
C GLU A 138 -4.85 -13.24 -7.95
N LEU A 139 -5.46 -12.15 -8.40
CA LEU A 139 -6.15 -11.22 -7.51
C LEU A 139 -7.42 -11.84 -6.92
N VAL A 140 -8.19 -12.60 -7.71
CA VAL A 140 -9.34 -13.37 -7.21
C VAL A 140 -8.90 -14.39 -6.17
N GLU A 141 -7.80 -15.09 -6.43
CA GLU A 141 -7.27 -16.10 -5.51
C GLU A 141 -6.75 -15.46 -4.21
N LEU A 142 -6.04 -14.32 -4.30
CA LEU A 142 -5.62 -13.54 -3.14
C LEU A 142 -6.81 -13.16 -2.26
N VAL A 143 -7.88 -12.60 -2.85
CA VAL A 143 -9.09 -12.23 -2.10
C VAL A 143 -9.74 -13.48 -1.50
N ARG A 144 -9.89 -14.56 -2.26
CA ARG A 144 -10.52 -15.79 -1.78
C ARG A 144 -9.78 -16.38 -0.58
N LEU A 145 -8.46 -16.47 -0.66
CA LEU A 145 -7.62 -17.00 0.40
C LEU A 145 -7.58 -16.07 1.62
N ALA A 146 -7.43 -14.76 1.43
CA ALA A 146 -7.49 -13.79 2.52
C ALA A 146 -8.81 -13.89 3.31
N ARG A 147 -9.96 -13.94 2.61
CA ARG A 147 -11.29 -14.12 3.24
C ARG A 147 -11.48 -15.49 3.89
N LEU A 148 -10.77 -16.52 3.43
CA LEU A 148 -10.77 -17.82 4.08
C LEU A 148 -9.97 -17.76 5.39
N MET A 149 -8.82 -17.08 5.39
CA MET A 149 -7.95 -16.91 6.56
C MET A 149 -8.65 -16.15 7.69
N GLU A 150 -9.42 -15.11 7.38
CA GLU A 150 -10.25 -14.35 8.34
C GLU A 150 -11.26 -15.21 9.13
N LYS A 151 -11.51 -16.46 8.73
CA LYS A 151 -12.39 -17.40 9.46
C LYS A 151 -11.66 -18.18 10.56
N PHE A 152 -10.33 -18.10 10.59
CA PHE A 152 -9.48 -18.79 11.56
C PHE A 152 -8.86 -17.85 12.59
N ASP A 153 -9.02 -16.54 12.41
CA ASP A 153 -8.72 -15.49 13.39
C ASP A 153 -9.86 -15.34 14.42
#